data_AF-A0A077PT31-F1
#
_entry.id   AF-A0A077PT31-F1
#
_cell.length_a   1.000
_cell.length_b   1.000
_cell.length_c   1.000
_cell.angle_alpha   90.00
_cell.angle_beta   90.00
_cell.angle_gamma   90.00
#
_symmetry.space_group_name_H-M   'P 1'
#
loop_
_entity.id
_entity.type
_entity.pdbx_description
1 polymer ?
#
loop_
_entity_poly.entity_id
_entity_poly.type
_entity_poly.pdbx_seq_one_letter_code
_entity_poly.pdbx_strand_id
1 'polypeptide(L)'
;MWNAGKACFTCPPPEARDDFVNYVLSKVPYVNDDGYFKNTDIIQDSVSALEHGEMSIANAIILHRTGGSSMSTAISSFKSSGVGIHFIIDKDGTIKQTASLNQYTYHIGKIRSKCVAENNFDSDEAEKIKNWGWNPKKIHDHEKLKTYPDRYPMNNDSIGIEVVAGYNKSSKSWDEQ
;
A
#
# COMPACT_ATOMS: atom_id res chain seq x y z
N MET A 1 -49.14 22.65 -14.12
CA MET A 1 -48.23 23.67 -13.57
C MET A 1 -47.50 23.02 -12.40
N TRP A 2 -46.19 22.77 -12.55
CA TRP A 2 -45.36 22.26 -11.45
C TRP A 2 -45.20 23.39 -10.42
N ASN A 3 -45.69 23.16 -9.20
CA ASN A 3 -45.59 24.11 -8.11
C ASN A 3 -44.21 23.94 -7.47
N ALA A 4 -43.30 24.90 -7.70
CA ALA A 4 -42.00 24.91 -7.04
C ALA A 4 -42.20 24.96 -5.53
N GLY A 5 -41.72 23.94 -4.82
CA GLY A 5 -41.96 23.75 -3.39
C GLY A 5 -41.56 24.99 -2.57
N LYS A 6 -42.39 25.31 -1.57
CA LYS A 6 -42.12 26.35 -0.56
C LYS A 6 -40.72 26.15 0.02
N ALA A 7 -39.86 27.16 -0.15
CA ALA A 7 -38.59 27.23 0.56
C ALA A 7 -38.85 27.15 2.07
N CYS A 8 -38.15 26.22 2.72
CA CYS A 8 -38.17 26.01 4.17
C CYS A 8 -37.72 27.31 4.87
N PHE A 9 -38.60 27.88 5.70
CA PHE A 9 -38.41 29.19 6.36
C PHE A 9 -37.22 29.22 7.34
N THR A 10 -36.73 28.06 7.78
CA THR A 10 -35.62 27.90 8.71
C THR A 10 -34.36 27.32 8.06
N CYS A 11 -34.36 27.13 6.75
CA CYS A 11 -33.21 26.57 6.06
C CYS A 11 -32.20 27.69 5.77
N PRO A 12 -30.88 27.43 5.89
CA PRO A 12 -29.87 28.39 5.49
C PRO A 12 -30.11 28.84 4.04
N PRO A 13 -29.84 30.13 3.70
CA PRO A 13 -29.93 30.57 2.32
C PRO A 13 -29.05 29.67 1.42
N PRO A 14 -29.40 29.47 0.14
CA PRO A 14 -28.67 28.57 -0.75
C PRO A 14 -27.15 28.77 -0.74
N GLU A 15 -26.69 30.02 -0.66
CA GLU A 15 -25.29 30.41 -0.54
C GLU A 15 -24.62 29.85 0.73
N ALA A 16 -25.28 29.92 1.88
CA ALA A 16 -24.77 29.33 3.13
C ALA A 16 -24.77 27.78 3.10
N ARG A 17 -25.65 27.18 2.29
CA ARG A 17 -25.65 25.74 2.03
C ARG A 17 -24.49 25.34 1.13
N ASP A 18 -24.20 26.14 0.10
CA ASP A 18 -23.10 25.91 -0.83
C ASP A 18 -21.75 26.11 -0.13
N ASP A 19 -21.62 27.11 0.74
CA ASP A 19 -20.44 27.31 1.59
C ASP A 19 -20.21 26.13 2.54
N PHE A 20 -21.27 25.59 3.15
CA PHE A 20 -21.17 24.40 4.00
C PHE A 20 -20.75 23.16 3.19
N VAL A 21 -21.33 22.94 2.01
CA VAL A 21 -20.96 21.83 1.14
C VAL A 21 -19.51 21.95 0.69
N ASN A 22 -19.07 23.14 0.26
CA ASN A 22 -17.69 23.40 -0.12
C ASN A 22 -16.72 23.20 1.05
N TYR A 23 -17.10 23.65 2.24
CA TYR A 23 -16.34 23.41 3.46
C TYR A 23 -16.20 21.92 3.75
N VAL A 24 -17.29 21.15 3.73
CA VAL A 24 -17.25 19.70 3.96
C VAL A 24 -16.40 19.00 2.91
N LEU A 25 -16.59 19.32 1.62
CA LEU A 25 -15.81 18.74 0.53
C LEU A 25 -14.32 19.09 0.64
N SER A 26 -13.98 20.29 1.12
CA SER A 26 -12.59 20.69 1.38
C SER A 26 -11.91 19.89 2.52
N LYS A 27 -12.68 19.11 3.28
CA LYS A 27 -12.17 18.24 4.36
C LYS A 27 -12.20 16.77 3.99
N VAL A 28 -12.81 16.38 2.87
CA VAL A 28 -12.84 14.98 2.44
C VAL A 28 -11.43 14.57 1.97
N PRO A 29 -10.84 13.50 2.52
CA PRO A 29 -9.59 12.96 2.03
C PRO A 29 -9.70 12.50 0.58
N TYR A 30 -8.70 12.81 -0.23
CA TYR A 30 -8.61 12.34 -1.61
C TYR A 30 -7.15 12.08 -2.00
N VAL A 31 -6.93 11.34 -3.08
CA VAL A 31 -5.62 11.17 -3.72
C VAL A 31 -5.57 12.16 -4.89
N ASN A 32 -4.57 13.04 -4.92
CA ASN A 32 -4.39 13.97 -6.03
C ASN A 32 -3.80 13.28 -7.26
N ASP A 33 -3.71 14.01 -8.38
CA ASP A 33 -3.19 13.46 -9.65
C ASP A 33 -1.73 12.98 -9.56
N ASP A 34 -0.95 13.51 -8.61
CA ASP A 34 0.43 13.06 -8.33
C ASP A 34 0.48 11.77 -7.49
N GLY A 35 -0.66 11.19 -7.13
CA GLY A 35 -0.76 9.95 -6.36
C GLY A 35 -0.52 10.13 -4.85
N TYR A 36 -0.67 11.33 -4.31
CA TYR A 36 -0.51 11.62 -2.89
C TYR A 36 -1.83 11.97 -2.20
N PHE A 37 -2.00 11.49 -0.98
CA PHE A 37 -3.17 11.85 -0.19
C PHE A 37 -3.17 13.34 0.19
N LYS A 38 -4.35 13.95 0.18
CA LYS A 38 -4.64 15.33 0.58
C LYS A 38 -5.84 15.35 1.52
N ASN A 39 -5.99 16.46 2.26
CA ASN A 39 -7.03 16.65 3.27
C ASN A 39 -7.06 15.52 4.33
N THR A 40 -5.89 15.07 4.75
CA THR A 40 -5.70 14.01 5.74
C THR A 40 -4.48 14.30 6.59
N ASP A 41 -4.32 13.59 7.70
CA ASP A 41 -3.16 13.70 8.59
C ASP A 41 -1.95 12.86 8.11
N ILE A 42 -2.02 12.29 6.90
CA ILE A 42 -0.91 11.56 6.28
C ILE A 42 0.12 12.58 5.81
N ILE A 43 1.33 12.48 6.34
CA ILE A 43 2.42 13.39 5.99
C ILE A 43 3.07 12.92 4.69
N GLN A 44 3.11 13.80 3.69
CA GLN A 44 3.88 13.56 2.47
C GLN A 44 5.38 13.73 2.75
N ASP A 45 6.14 12.63 2.75
CA ASP A 45 7.61 12.58 2.96
C ASP A 45 8.26 11.81 1.81
N SER A 46 8.12 12.35 0.60
CA SER A 46 8.49 11.68 -0.65
C SER A 46 9.99 11.33 -0.69
N VAL A 47 10.27 10.09 -1.11
CA VAL A 47 11.61 9.56 -1.35
C VAL A 47 11.69 9.12 -2.81
N SER A 48 12.22 9.98 -3.67
CA SER A 48 12.28 9.74 -5.12
C SER A 48 12.99 8.43 -5.51
N ALA A 49 13.94 7.95 -4.71
CA ALA A 49 14.63 6.69 -4.94
C ALA A 49 13.72 5.44 -4.83
N LEU A 50 12.50 5.57 -4.30
CA LEU A 50 11.53 4.49 -4.17
C LEU A 50 10.62 4.34 -5.39
N GLU A 51 10.54 5.34 -6.26
CA GLU A 51 9.63 5.34 -7.41
C GLU A 51 10.30 4.66 -8.61
N HIS A 52 9.92 3.41 -8.90
CA HIS A 52 10.63 2.57 -9.89
C HIS A 52 9.93 2.44 -11.23
N GLY A 53 8.76 3.05 -11.41
CA GLY A 53 7.98 3.01 -12.64
C GLY A 53 6.48 3.09 -12.37
N GLU A 54 5.73 3.38 -13.43
CA GLU A 54 4.29 3.58 -13.34
C GLU A 54 3.55 2.35 -12.80
N MET A 55 2.56 2.61 -11.94
CA MET A 55 1.63 1.64 -11.41
C MET A 55 0.20 2.12 -11.70
N SER A 56 -0.46 1.46 -12.63
CA SER A 56 -1.81 1.82 -13.09
C SER A 56 -2.92 1.11 -12.31
N ILE A 57 -2.57 0.08 -11.53
CA ILE A 57 -3.53 -0.73 -10.77
C ILE A 57 -2.94 -1.12 -9.43
N ALA A 58 -3.77 -1.09 -8.39
CA ALA A 58 -3.48 -1.64 -7.08
C ALA A 58 -4.47 -2.78 -6.78
N ASN A 59 -4.00 -4.02 -6.86
CA ASN A 59 -4.80 -5.23 -6.59
C ASN A 59 -4.76 -5.64 -5.12
N ALA A 60 -3.73 -5.23 -4.38
CA ALA A 60 -3.53 -5.65 -3.00
C ALA A 60 -2.83 -4.61 -2.14
N ILE A 61 -3.04 -4.72 -0.83
CA ILE A 61 -2.28 -4.02 0.20
C ILE A 61 -1.38 -5.05 0.88
N ILE A 62 -0.09 -4.75 1.00
CA ILE A 62 0.89 -5.63 1.63
C ILE A 62 1.40 -5.00 2.90
N LEU A 63 1.18 -5.67 4.02
CA LEU A 63 1.64 -5.22 5.32
C LEU A 63 3.01 -5.80 5.66
N HIS A 64 3.94 -4.93 6.01
CA HIS A 64 5.29 -5.26 6.46
C HIS A 64 5.53 -4.72 7.87
N ARG A 65 6.54 -5.27 8.53
CA ARG A 65 7.18 -4.66 9.70
C ARG A 65 8.62 -4.32 9.36
N THR A 66 9.10 -3.18 9.84
CA THR A 66 10.46 -2.69 9.56
C THR A 66 11.57 -3.62 10.05
N GLY A 67 11.34 -4.35 11.16
CA GLY A 67 12.39 -5.08 11.86
C GLY A 67 13.31 -4.19 12.69
N GLY A 68 13.26 -2.87 12.49
CA GLY A 68 13.99 -1.84 13.23
C GLY A 68 13.05 -0.96 14.05
N SER A 69 13.57 -0.36 15.12
CA SER A 69 12.78 0.32 16.15
C SER A 69 12.45 1.80 15.86
N SER A 70 12.80 2.35 14.67
CA SER A 70 12.44 3.74 14.34
C SER A 70 12.10 3.97 12.87
N MET A 71 11.11 4.83 12.64
CA MET A 71 10.74 5.31 11.30
C MET A 71 11.90 6.01 10.60
N SER A 72 12.66 6.84 11.33
CA SER A 72 13.78 7.61 10.78
C SER A 72 14.89 6.72 10.20
N THR A 73 15.17 5.59 10.86
CA THR A 73 16.16 4.61 10.38
C THR A 73 15.64 3.88 9.15
N ALA A 74 14.36 3.48 9.14
CA ALA A 74 13.73 2.86 7.99
C ALA A 74 13.77 3.78 6.75
N ILE A 75 13.35 5.04 6.89
CA ILE A 75 13.39 6.03 5.80
C ILE A 75 14.83 6.29 5.33
N SER A 76 15.82 6.28 6.22
CA SER A 76 17.22 6.40 5.83
C SER A 76 17.70 5.19 5.01
N SER A 77 17.23 3.99 5.32
CA SER A 77 17.46 2.78 4.51
C SER A 77 16.78 2.89 3.14
N PHE A 78 15.55 3.40 3.09
CA PHE A 78 14.82 3.63 1.84
C PHE A 78 15.61 4.56 0.90
N LYS A 79 16.10 5.67 1.44
CA LYS A 79 16.90 6.66 0.70
C LYS A 79 18.21 6.08 0.17
N SER A 80 18.87 5.21 0.93
CA SER A 80 20.18 4.66 0.55
C SER A 80 20.10 3.45 -0.38
N SER A 81 19.05 2.63 -0.27
CA SER A 81 18.91 1.39 -1.04
C SER A 81 18.00 1.50 -2.26
N GLY A 82 17.08 2.48 -2.27
CA GLY A 82 15.96 2.51 -3.22
C GLY A 82 14.94 1.38 -3.01
N VAL A 83 15.08 0.57 -1.95
CA VAL A 83 14.14 -0.49 -1.56
C VAL A 83 13.35 0.05 -0.39
N GLY A 84 12.02 -0.02 -0.47
CA GLY A 84 11.13 0.58 0.51
C GLY A 84 9.69 0.51 0.06
N ILE A 85 8.85 1.36 0.64
CA ILE A 85 7.40 1.17 0.70
C ILE A 85 6.62 2.46 0.35
N HIS A 86 5.30 2.38 0.15
CA HIS A 86 4.46 3.56 -0.11
C HIS A 86 4.11 4.31 1.18
N PHE A 87 3.78 3.57 2.26
CA PHE A 87 3.46 4.15 3.56
C PHE A 87 4.28 3.52 4.67
N ILE A 88 4.69 4.35 5.63
CA ILE A 88 5.26 3.90 6.89
C ILE A 88 4.48 4.50 8.06
N ILE A 89 4.18 3.66 9.06
CA ILE A 89 3.42 4.02 10.26
C ILE A 89 4.36 3.87 11.46
N ASP A 90 4.56 4.95 12.21
CA ASP A 90 5.31 4.91 13.47
C ASP A 90 4.46 4.33 14.61
N LYS A 91 5.11 4.03 15.74
CA LYS A 91 4.45 3.47 16.92
C LYS A 91 3.39 4.39 17.52
N ASP A 92 3.55 5.70 17.38
CA ASP A 92 2.59 6.70 17.86
C ASP A 92 1.40 6.91 16.91
N GLY A 93 1.33 6.16 15.80
CA GLY A 93 0.29 6.29 14.79
C GLY A 93 0.58 7.34 13.72
N THR A 94 1.72 8.04 13.76
CA THR A 94 2.15 8.94 12.69
C THR A 94 2.29 8.16 11.38
N ILE A 95 1.61 8.62 10.33
CA ILE A 95 1.66 8.00 9.00
C ILE A 95 2.41 8.92 8.05
N LYS A 96 3.41 8.36 7.36
CA LYS A 96 4.09 9.03 6.25
C LYS A 96 3.87 8.30 4.94
N GLN A 97 3.55 9.05 3.89
CA GLN A 97 3.56 8.57 2.52
C GLN A 97 4.93 8.88 1.89
N THR A 98 5.67 7.83 1.55
CA THR A 98 7.05 7.92 1.06
C THR A 98 7.19 7.78 -0.45
N ALA A 99 6.15 7.34 -1.15
CA ALA A 99 6.11 7.29 -2.61
C ALA A 99 4.70 7.56 -3.15
N SER A 100 4.61 8.05 -4.40
CA SER A 100 3.36 8.20 -5.12
C SER A 100 2.62 6.86 -5.27
N LEU A 101 1.29 6.87 -5.17
CA LEU A 101 0.46 5.72 -5.53
C LEU A 101 0.45 5.41 -7.04
N ASN A 102 0.93 6.33 -7.87
CA ASN A 102 1.09 6.13 -9.31
C ASN A 102 2.41 5.43 -9.67
N GLN A 103 3.26 5.16 -8.68
CA GLN A 103 4.57 4.56 -8.85
C GLN A 103 4.65 3.30 -8.01
N TYR A 104 5.22 2.23 -8.55
CA TYR A 104 5.49 1.07 -7.71
C TYR A 104 6.80 1.24 -6.94
N THR A 105 6.83 0.65 -5.75
CA THR A 105 8.02 0.57 -4.90
C THR A 105 8.56 -0.86 -4.84
N TYR A 106 9.86 -1.04 -4.59
CA TYR A 106 10.41 -2.38 -4.33
C TYR A 106 10.22 -2.77 -2.86
N HIS A 107 9.05 -3.31 -2.50
CA HIS A 107 8.75 -3.81 -1.15
C HIS A 107 8.54 -5.34 -1.09
N ILE A 108 8.29 -5.97 -2.24
CA ILE A 108 8.12 -7.41 -2.39
C ILE A 108 9.35 -8.00 -3.07
N GLY A 109 9.91 -9.02 -2.43
CA GLY A 109 10.97 -9.84 -3.01
C GLY A 109 10.43 -10.91 -3.97
N LYS A 110 11.14 -12.04 -4.05
CA LYS A 110 10.71 -13.18 -4.84
C LYS A 110 9.45 -13.80 -4.23
N ILE A 111 8.35 -13.82 -4.99
CA ILE A 111 7.11 -14.48 -4.58
C ILE A 111 7.22 -16.01 -4.61
N ARG A 112 6.46 -16.67 -3.74
CA ARG A 112 6.29 -18.12 -3.71
C ARG A 112 5.19 -18.55 -4.66
N SER A 113 5.08 -19.86 -4.90
CA SER A 113 3.91 -20.39 -5.58
C SER A 113 2.67 -20.33 -4.71
N LYS A 114 1.63 -19.66 -5.20
CA LYS A 114 0.36 -19.53 -4.50
C LYS A 114 -0.37 -20.89 -4.44
N CYS A 115 -0.44 -21.63 -5.54
CA CYS A 115 -1.13 -22.92 -5.59
C CYS A 115 -0.54 -23.93 -4.60
N VAL A 116 0.80 -23.97 -4.47
CA VAL A 116 1.47 -24.82 -3.48
C VAL A 116 1.25 -24.32 -2.05
N ALA A 117 1.32 -23.01 -1.81
CA ALA A 117 1.16 -22.44 -0.47
C ALA A 117 -0.28 -22.57 0.07
N GLU A 118 -1.29 -22.50 -0.80
CA GLU A 118 -2.70 -22.61 -0.45
C GLU A 118 -3.26 -24.03 -0.61
N ASN A 119 -2.42 -24.99 -1.01
CA ASN A 119 -2.81 -26.38 -1.23
C ASN A 119 -3.99 -26.51 -2.23
N ASN A 120 -4.03 -25.63 -3.22
CA ASN A 120 -5.06 -25.54 -4.25
C ASN A 120 -4.45 -25.96 -5.59
N PHE A 121 -4.59 -27.23 -5.95
CA PHE A 121 -3.80 -27.86 -7.00
C PHE A 121 -4.58 -28.06 -8.31
N ASP A 122 -4.02 -27.56 -9.40
CA ASP A 122 -3.87 -28.38 -10.60
C ASP A 122 -2.70 -29.35 -10.33
N SER A 123 -2.95 -30.67 -10.47
CA SER A 123 -1.98 -31.72 -10.11
C SER A 123 -0.65 -31.54 -10.84
N ASP A 124 -0.70 -31.12 -12.09
CA ASP A 124 0.46 -31.05 -12.97
C ASP A 124 1.36 -29.87 -12.59
N GLU A 125 0.76 -28.73 -12.23
CA GLU A 125 1.50 -27.55 -11.81
C GLU A 125 2.18 -27.77 -10.44
N ALA A 126 1.46 -28.40 -9.51
CA ALA A 126 2.00 -28.73 -8.20
C ALA A 126 3.19 -29.68 -8.30
N GLU A 127 3.09 -30.72 -9.14
CA GLU A 127 4.17 -31.67 -9.39
C GLU A 127 5.37 -30.98 -10.05
N LYS A 128 5.14 -30.14 -11.05
CA LYS A 128 6.18 -29.36 -11.71
C LYS A 128 6.97 -28.49 -10.73
N ILE A 129 6.29 -27.81 -9.81
CA ILE A 129 6.95 -26.97 -8.80
C ILE A 129 7.71 -27.82 -7.78
N LYS A 130 7.13 -28.93 -7.31
CA LYS A 130 7.81 -29.88 -6.41
C LYS A 130 9.10 -30.42 -7.02
N ASN A 131 9.06 -30.78 -8.31
CA ASN A 131 10.21 -31.30 -9.05
C ASN A 131 11.34 -30.28 -9.23
N TRP A 132 11.09 -28.98 -9.03
CA TRP A 132 12.16 -27.98 -9.03
C TRP A 132 12.95 -27.91 -7.73
N GLY A 133 12.43 -28.49 -6.64
CA GLY A 133 13.03 -28.39 -5.31
C GLY A 133 13.14 -26.94 -4.82
N TRP A 134 14.12 -26.66 -3.96
CA TRP A 134 14.37 -25.31 -3.47
C TRP A 134 15.01 -24.45 -4.57
N ASN A 135 14.17 -23.79 -5.38
CA ASN A 135 14.62 -22.84 -6.40
C ASN A 135 13.73 -21.57 -6.43
N PRO A 136 13.92 -20.63 -5.48
CA PRO A 136 13.04 -19.46 -5.33
C PRO A 136 13.01 -18.57 -6.58
N LYS A 137 14.12 -18.47 -7.33
CA LYS A 137 14.16 -17.69 -8.57
C LYS A 137 13.28 -18.31 -9.64
N LYS A 138 13.41 -19.63 -9.87
CA LYS A 138 12.62 -20.33 -10.88
C LYS A 138 11.13 -20.31 -10.54
N ILE A 139 10.78 -20.48 -9.27
CA ILE A 139 9.39 -20.38 -8.79
C ILE A 139 8.85 -18.97 -9.03
N HIS A 140 9.58 -17.93 -8.61
CA HIS A 140 9.18 -16.55 -8.86
C HIS A 140 9.02 -16.23 -10.35
N ASP A 141 9.98 -16.64 -11.17
CA ASP A 141 9.96 -16.42 -12.62
C ASP A 141 8.81 -17.15 -13.32
N HIS A 142 8.32 -18.25 -12.75
CA HIS A 142 7.13 -18.95 -13.22
C HIS A 142 5.84 -18.27 -12.74
N GLU A 143 5.76 -17.91 -11.46
CA GLU A 143 4.57 -17.28 -10.88
C GLU A 143 4.29 -15.90 -11.48
N LYS A 144 5.31 -15.11 -11.80
CA LYS A 144 5.13 -13.78 -12.40
C LYS A 144 4.45 -13.80 -13.79
N LEU A 145 4.39 -14.97 -14.45
CA LEU A 145 3.70 -15.13 -15.73
C LEU A 145 2.17 -15.20 -15.58
N LYS A 146 1.70 -15.44 -14.36
CA LYS A 146 0.27 -15.50 -14.03
C LYS A 146 -0.26 -14.09 -13.78
N THR A 147 -1.54 -13.90 -14.04
CA THR A 147 -2.27 -12.70 -13.61
C THR A 147 -2.68 -12.83 -12.15
N TYR A 148 -2.80 -11.71 -11.44
CA TYR A 148 -3.53 -11.70 -10.17
C TYR A 148 -5.01 -12.06 -10.46
N PRO A 149 -5.67 -12.91 -9.65
CA PRO A 149 -5.26 -13.45 -8.35
C PRO A 149 -4.59 -14.84 -8.39
N ASP A 150 -4.21 -15.38 -9.54
CA ASP A 150 -3.63 -16.74 -9.64
C ASP A 150 -2.19 -16.83 -9.11
N ARG A 151 -1.55 -15.68 -8.89
CA ARG A 151 -0.29 -15.51 -8.14
C ARG A 151 -0.48 -14.57 -6.95
N TYR A 152 0.51 -14.56 -6.05
CA TYR A 152 0.61 -13.48 -5.07
C TYR A 152 0.83 -12.11 -5.73
N PRO A 153 0.43 -11.01 -5.05
CA PRO A 153 0.74 -9.65 -5.51
C PRO A 153 2.24 -9.43 -5.70
N MET A 154 2.57 -8.50 -6.59
CA MET A 154 3.91 -8.06 -6.94
C MET A 154 4.05 -6.54 -6.73
N ASN A 155 5.27 -6.03 -6.78
CA ASN A 155 5.54 -4.60 -6.59
C ASN A 155 4.66 -3.71 -7.48
N ASN A 156 4.52 -4.09 -8.75
CA ASN A 156 3.80 -3.29 -9.77
C ASN A 156 2.28 -3.42 -9.74
N ASP A 157 1.70 -4.13 -8.76
CA ASP A 157 0.25 -4.22 -8.60
C ASP A 157 -0.20 -4.21 -7.13
N SER A 158 0.62 -3.64 -6.24
CA SER A 158 0.29 -3.59 -4.83
C SER A 158 0.83 -2.36 -4.11
N ILE A 159 0.12 -1.99 -3.03
CA ILE A 159 0.51 -0.92 -2.12
C ILE A 159 1.12 -1.55 -0.88
N GLY A 160 2.43 -1.39 -0.71
CA GLY A 160 3.08 -1.67 0.56
C GLY A 160 2.74 -0.65 1.66
N ILE A 161 2.49 -1.15 2.87
CA ILE A 161 2.47 -0.41 4.14
C ILE A 161 3.46 -1.08 5.10
N GLU A 162 4.34 -0.30 5.72
CA GLU A 162 5.28 -0.77 6.74
C GLU A 162 4.92 -0.19 8.10
N VAL A 163 4.90 -1.03 9.14
CA VAL A 163 4.70 -0.59 10.53
C VAL A 163 6.02 -0.72 11.28
N VAL A 164 6.41 0.34 11.99
CA VAL A 164 7.63 0.33 12.80
C VAL A 164 7.49 -0.69 13.91
N ALA A 165 8.37 -1.69 13.89
CA ALA A 165 8.49 -2.67 14.95
C ALA A 165 9.90 -3.27 14.93
N GLY A 166 10.62 -3.17 16.05
CA GLY A 166 11.91 -3.81 16.25
C GLY A 166 11.74 -5.29 16.54
N TYR A 167 12.53 -6.15 15.87
CA TYR A 167 12.53 -7.59 16.15
C TYR A 167 13.73 -7.99 17.02
N ASN A 168 13.46 -8.56 18.20
CA ASN A 168 14.48 -9.14 19.05
C ASN A 168 14.72 -10.59 18.65
N LYS A 169 15.90 -10.87 18.09
CA LYS A 169 16.28 -12.22 17.63
C LYS A 169 16.45 -13.23 18.77
N SER A 170 16.88 -12.77 19.94
CA SER A 170 17.13 -13.63 21.10
C SER A 170 15.83 -14.12 21.73
N SER A 171 14.88 -13.20 21.97
CA SER A 171 13.57 -13.54 22.53
C SER A 171 12.55 -13.98 21.47
N LYS A 172 12.87 -13.83 20.17
CA LYS A 172 11.95 -14.08 19.04
C LYS A 172 10.64 -13.29 19.16
N SER A 173 10.73 -12.07 19.68
CA SER A 173 9.58 -11.20 19.92
C SER A 173 9.75 -9.87 19.20
N TRP A 174 8.62 -9.22 18.94
CA TRP A 174 8.59 -7.82 18.53
C TRP A 174 8.64 -6.94 19.77
N ASP A 175 9.18 -5.74 19.63
CA ASP A 175 9.02 -4.72 20.65
C ASP A 175 7.55 -4.31 20.80
N GLU A 176 7.21 -3.80 21.97
CA GLU A 176 5.88 -3.29 22.22
C GLU A 176 5.61 -2.08 21.31
N GLN A 177 4.38 -2.02 20.81
CA GLN A 177 3.86 -0.90 20.03
C GLN A 177 3.34 0.16 20.99
#